data_AF-D3RSL4-F1
#
_entry.id   AF-D3RSL4-F1
#
_cell.length_a   1.000
_cell.length_b   1.000
_cell.length_c   1.000
_cell.angle_alpha   90.00
_cell.angle_beta   90.00
_cell.angle_gamma   90.00
#
_symmetry.space_group_name_H-M   'P 1'
#
loop_
_entity.id
_entity.type
_entity.pdbx_description
1 polymer ?
#
loop_
_entity_poly.entity_id
_entity_poly.type
_entity_poly.pdbx_seq_one_letter_code
_entity_poly.pdbx_strand_id
1 'polypeptide(L)'
;MSAHDAEADGTGYGMLYFPSAGQSVQLVTDIALNRLYEDALPGYGLYTFVLLGDGFERTSGENLERHRELFRMIETYVAASGTTSEPSAEAHVFLVPIRAGRSPAAPLMDLAAVDLSDLMRRRLGELLRQRGQVRLAGRIERGAGPFLVSGLESSLLPLDGEAPRLVADLSGLGPEHLYNLVDAYDRDIPPESSGRPESLSALRQRLLELSLKSRSASGPGRGEADGKRWIFLI
;
A
#
# COMPACT_ATOMS: atom_id res chain seq x y z
N MET A 1 22.09 36.32 -14.06
CA MET A 1 20.96 36.76 -13.21
C MET A 1 19.79 37.07 -14.11
N SER A 2 18.77 36.21 -14.07
CA SER A 2 17.37 36.30 -14.55
C SER A 2 16.86 34.85 -14.40
N ALA A 3 16.30 34.40 -13.27
CA ALA A 3 15.07 34.87 -12.61
C ALA A 3 13.88 34.92 -13.57
N HIS A 4 13.54 33.76 -14.12
CA HIS A 4 12.15 33.41 -14.39
C HIS A 4 11.85 32.12 -13.64
N ASP A 5 11.40 32.32 -12.41
CA ASP A 5 10.51 31.41 -11.72
C ASP A 5 9.34 31.07 -12.65
N ALA A 6 9.38 29.87 -13.20
CA ALA A 6 8.18 29.11 -13.41
C ALA A 6 8.16 28.10 -12.26
N GLU A 7 7.69 28.54 -11.09
CA GLU A 7 7.04 27.62 -10.16
C GLU A 7 6.00 26.90 -11.00
N ALA A 8 6.27 25.63 -11.32
CA ALA A 8 5.25 24.73 -11.81
C ALA A 8 4.28 24.56 -10.65
N ASP A 9 3.28 25.44 -10.58
CA ASP A 9 2.11 25.35 -9.72
C ASP A 9 1.22 24.22 -10.23
N GLY A 10 1.81 23.02 -10.30
CA GLY A 10 1.20 21.81 -10.78
C GLY A 10 0.52 21.14 -9.62
N THR A 11 -0.74 21.50 -9.35
CA THR A 11 -1.68 20.71 -8.52
C THR A 11 -2.01 19.40 -9.24
N GLY A 12 -1.01 18.57 -9.47
CA GLY A 12 -1.14 17.26 -10.09
C GLY A 12 -1.05 16.15 -9.07
N TYR A 13 -1.42 14.95 -9.48
CA TYR A 13 -1.29 13.75 -8.68
C TYR A 13 -0.50 12.69 -9.43
N GLY A 14 0.08 11.77 -8.68
CA GLY A 14 0.73 10.61 -9.26
C GLY A 14 0.72 9.42 -8.32
N MET A 15 1.19 8.30 -8.86
CA MET A 15 1.49 7.07 -8.12
C MET A 15 2.98 6.79 -8.26
N LEU A 16 3.65 6.61 -7.12
CA LEU A 16 5.00 6.06 -7.08
C LEU A 16 4.92 4.53 -6.96
N TYR A 17 5.71 3.85 -7.78
CA TYR A 17 5.83 2.41 -7.85
C TYR A 17 7.15 1.99 -7.22
N PHE A 18 7.08 1.22 -6.15
CA PHE A 18 8.24 0.65 -5.45
C PHE A 18 8.22 -0.87 -5.63
N PRO A 19 8.94 -1.40 -6.63
CA PRO A 19 9.04 -2.83 -6.88
C PRO A 19 10.08 -3.50 -5.95
N SER A 20 9.75 -4.67 -5.40
CA SER A 20 10.63 -5.43 -4.49
C SER A 20 11.93 -5.91 -5.15
N ALA A 21 11.89 -6.22 -6.45
CA ALA A 21 13.02 -6.80 -7.16
C ALA A 21 13.45 -5.98 -8.38
N GLY A 22 14.76 -5.72 -8.46
CA GLY A 22 15.52 -5.43 -9.68
C GLY A 22 15.14 -4.19 -10.49
N GLN A 23 14.38 -3.25 -9.92
CA GLN A 23 13.79 -2.14 -10.66
C GLN A 23 13.84 -0.81 -9.91
N SER A 24 14.07 0.26 -10.66
CA SER A 24 14.02 1.63 -10.14
C SER A 24 12.58 2.07 -9.84
N VAL A 25 12.42 2.92 -8.83
CA VAL A 25 11.15 3.59 -8.53
C VAL A 25 10.63 4.33 -9.76
N GLN A 26 9.35 4.13 -10.10
CA GLN A 26 8.70 4.79 -11.23
C GLN A 26 7.61 5.74 -10.75
N LEU A 27 7.46 6.87 -11.44
CA LEU A 27 6.39 7.84 -11.21
C LEU A 27 5.44 7.84 -12.41
N VAL A 28 4.15 7.59 -12.16
CA VAL A 28 3.08 7.80 -13.13
C VAL A 28 2.21 8.96 -12.67
N THR A 29 1.92 9.89 -13.57
CA THR A 29 1.03 11.03 -13.31
C THR A 29 -0.11 11.03 -14.32
N ASP A 30 -1.32 11.41 -13.90
CA ASP A 30 -2.47 11.57 -14.80
C ASP A 30 -3.33 12.75 -14.31
N ILE A 31 -4.05 13.37 -15.24
CA ILE A 31 -5.04 14.42 -14.96
C ILE A 31 -6.34 13.77 -14.45
N ALA A 32 -6.69 12.60 -14.98
CA ALA A 32 -7.83 11.81 -14.53
C ALA A 32 -7.42 10.95 -13.31
N LEU A 33 -7.77 11.42 -12.12
CA LEU A 33 -7.35 10.79 -10.85
C LEU A 33 -7.69 9.31 -10.74
N ASN A 34 -8.80 8.88 -11.34
CA ASN A 34 -9.22 7.49 -11.31
C ASN A 34 -8.27 6.57 -12.07
N ARG A 35 -7.69 7.03 -13.19
CA ARG A 35 -6.73 6.24 -13.98
C ARG A 35 -5.48 5.86 -13.20
N LEU A 36 -5.07 6.70 -12.24
CA LEU A 36 -3.92 6.42 -11.38
C LEU A 36 -4.08 5.12 -10.57
N TYR A 37 -5.31 4.72 -10.25
CA TYR A 37 -5.57 3.52 -9.45
C TYR A 37 -6.51 2.51 -10.12
N GLU A 38 -7.10 2.83 -11.27
CA GLU A 38 -7.90 1.90 -12.08
C GLU A 38 -7.08 1.28 -13.23
N ASP A 39 -6.07 2.00 -13.73
CA ASP A 39 -5.24 1.63 -14.87
C ASP A 39 -3.74 1.74 -14.53
N ALA A 40 -3.32 1.17 -13.40
CA ALA A 40 -1.91 1.20 -13.01
C ALA A 40 -1.02 0.46 -14.03
N LEU A 41 0.27 0.80 -14.06
CA LEU A 41 1.24 0.18 -14.98
C LEU A 41 1.25 -1.36 -14.83
N PRO A 42 0.92 -2.13 -15.88
CA PRO A 42 0.87 -3.58 -15.80
C PRO A 42 2.27 -4.23 -15.80
N GLY A 43 2.31 -5.54 -15.55
CA GLY A 43 3.49 -6.39 -15.65
C GLY A 43 4.10 -6.87 -14.33
N TYR A 44 3.64 -6.38 -13.18
CA TYR A 44 3.97 -6.93 -11.85
C TYR A 44 3.07 -8.10 -11.45
N GLY A 45 3.57 -8.96 -10.56
CA GLY A 45 2.84 -10.12 -10.03
C GLY A 45 1.80 -9.76 -8.97
N LEU A 46 2.14 -8.84 -8.07
CA LEU A 46 1.25 -8.35 -7.02
C LEU A 46 1.34 -6.84 -6.89
N TYR A 47 0.19 -6.17 -6.98
CA TYR A 47 0.02 -4.74 -6.78
C TYR A 47 -0.48 -4.49 -5.38
N THR A 48 0.26 -3.75 -4.58
CA THR A 48 -0.13 -3.37 -3.21
C THR A 48 -0.30 -1.86 -3.11
N PHE A 49 -1.54 -1.40 -3.14
CA PHE A 49 -1.87 0.00 -2.96
C PHE A 49 -1.77 0.38 -1.48
N VAL A 50 -1.04 1.46 -1.20
CA VAL A 50 -0.87 2.00 0.15
C VAL A 50 -1.87 3.15 0.34
N LEU A 51 -2.85 2.94 1.21
CA LEU A 51 -3.87 3.94 1.52
C LEU A 51 -3.60 4.54 2.91
N LEU A 52 -3.52 5.86 2.98
CA LEU A 52 -3.46 6.63 4.22
C LEU A 52 -4.78 6.53 4.97
N GLY A 53 -4.72 6.47 6.30
CA GLY A 53 -5.94 6.45 7.11
C GLY A 53 -6.62 7.81 7.26
N ASP A 54 -7.81 7.77 7.86
CA ASP A 54 -8.60 8.99 8.09
C ASP A 54 -7.86 9.96 9.02
N GLY A 55 -7.91 11.24 8.68
CA GLY A 55 -7.27 12.29 9.45
C GLY A 55 -5.74 12.28 9.45
N PHE A 56 -5.10 11.58 8.49
CA PHE A 56 -3.64 11.47 8.36
C PHE A 56 -2.88 12.79 8.59
N GLU A 57 -3.32 13.91 8.01
CA GLU A 57 -2.66 15.23 8.16
C GLU A 57 -2.63 15.77 9.59
N ARG A 58 -3.55 15.30 10.45
CA ARG A 58 -3.67 15.69 11.87
C ARG A 58 -3.22 14.58 12.81
N THR A 59 -2.69 13.49 12.26
CA THR A 59 -2.26 12.34 13.04
C THR A 59 -1.01 12.68 13.86
N SER A 60 -0.94 12.15 15.08
CA SER A 60 0.19 12.33 15.99
C SER A 60 0.47 11.04 16.76
N GLY A 61 1.58 11.01 17.49
CA GLY A 61 1.98 9.87 18.31
C GLY A 61 2.19 8.60 17.49
N GLU A 62 1.76 7.46 18.04
CA GLU A 62 2.00 6.12 17.47
C GLU A 62 1.46 5.96 16.04
N ASN A 63 0.32 6.57 15.72
CA ASN A 63 -0.24 6.51 14.37
C ASN A 63 0.65 7.25 13.35
N LEU A 64 1.28 8.35 13.74
CA LEU A 64 2.20 9.08 12.87
C LEU A 64 3.50 8.29 12.67
N GLU A 65 4.05 7.73 13.75
CA GLU A 65 5.22 6.87 13.69
C GLU A 65 4.98 5.66 12.79
N ARG A 66 3.79 5.05 12.85
CA ARG A 66 3.43 3.93 11.98
C ARG A 66 3.46 4.28 10.50
N HIS A 67 2.90 5.43 10.10
CA HIS A 67 2.96 5.85 8.69
C HIS A 67 4.38 6.20 8.27
N ARG A 68 5.10 6.95 9.11
CA ARG A 68 6.50 7.32 8.86
C ARG A 68 7.36 6.09 8.67
N GLU A 69 7.22 5.11 9.54
CA GLU A 69 8.02 3.89 9.49
C GLU A 69 7.65 3.01 8.31
N LEU A 70 6.37 2.90 7.94
CA LEU A 70 5.97 2.19 6.73
C LEU A 70 6.59 2.82 5.49
N PHE A 71 6.47 4.14 5.36
CA PHE A 71 7.05 4.88 4.24
C PHE A 71 8.57 4.76 4.21
N ARG A 72 9.24 4.92 5.35
CA ARG A 72 10.68 4.71 5.45
C ARG A 72 11.08 3.30 4.98
N MET A 73 10.34 2.26 5.39
CA MET A 73 10.62 0.89 4.93
C MET A 73 10.45 0.76 3.42
N ILE A 74 9.38 1.28 2.84
CA ILE A 74 9.17 1.26 1.38
C ILE A 74 10.32 1.99 0.67
N GLU A 75 10.73 3.16 1.16
CA GLU A 75 11.84 3.92 0.57
C GLU A 75 13.19 3.22 0.68
N THR A 76 13.51 2.63 1.83
CA THR A 76 14.87 2.13 2.09
C THR A 76 15.05 0.65 1.74
N TYR A 77 14.01 -0.16 1.89
CA TYR A 77 14.10 -1.60 1.66
C TYR A 77 13.73 -1.98 0.23
N VAL A 78 12.70 -1.36 -0.33
CA VAL A 78 12.19 -1.73 -1.65
C VAL A 78 12.98 -1.04 -2.76
N ALA A 79 13.40 0.22 -2.57
CA ALA A 79 14.10 0.97 -3.62
C ALA A 79 15.60 0.61 -3.78
N ALA A 80 16.16 -0.28 -2.95
CA ALA A 80 17.60 -0.60 -2.94
C ALA A 80 18.07 -1.48 -4.13
N SER A 81 17.13 -1.97 -4.96
CA SER A 81 17.40 -2.96 -6.01
C SER A 81 17.75 -2.29 -7.36
N GLY A 82 19.03 -1.96 -7.54
CA GLY A 82 19.53 -1.26 -8.73
C GLY A 82 19.71 -2.13 -9.97
N THR A 83 18.74 -2.08 -10.88
CA THR A 83 18.88 -2.22 -12.35
C THR A 83 17.63 -1.64 -13.03
N THR A 84 17.72 -1.18 -14.28
CA THR A 84 16.55 -0.85 -15.10
C THR A 84 16.07 -2.11 -15.81
N SER A 85 15.21 -2.91 -15.15
CA SER A 85 14.47 -4.01 -15.77
C SER A 85 13.01 -3.63 -16.01
N GLU A 86 12.37 -4.25 -16.99
CA GLU A 86 10.92 -4.16 -17.20
C GLU A 86 10.15 -4.83 -16.04
N PRO A 87 8.89 -4.40 -15.75
CA PRO A 87 7.98 -5.05 -14.80
C PRO A 87 8.01 -6.59 -14.92
N SER A 88 8.11 -7.28 -13.77
CA SER A 88 8.19 -8.74 -13.72
C SER A 88 7.01 -9.33 -12.95
N ALA A 89 6.42 -10.40 -13.51
CA ALA A 89 5.30 -11.10 -12.89
C ALA A 89 5.68 -11.80 -11.57
N GLU A 90 6.96 -11.94 -11.26
CA GLU A 90 7.43 -12.49 -9.97
C GLU A 90 7.57 -11.41 -8.89
N ALA A 91 7.63 -10.13 -9.31
CA ALA A 91 7.87 -9.01 -8.42
C ALA A 91 6.57 -8.51 -7.76
N HIS A 92 6.69 -8.06 -6.52
CA HIS A 92 5.67 -7.29 -5.84
C HIS A 92 5.95 -5.80 -6.04
N VAL A 93 4.90 -4.99 -6.11
CA VAL A 93 5.04 -3.54 -6.19
C VAL A 93 4.15 -2.85 -5.18
N PHE A 94 4.71 -1.92 -4.41
CA PHE A 94 3.95 -0.97 -3.61
C PHE A 94 3.61 0.26 -4.44
N LEU A 95 2.36 0.69 -4.40
CA LEU A 95 1.87 1.88 -5.08
C LEU A 95 1.46 2.92 -4.04
N VAL A 96 2.15 4.07 -4.04
CA VAL A 96 1.92 5.14 -3.07
C VAL A 96 1.36 6.38 -3.77
N PRO A 97 0.17 6.88 -3.39
CA PRO A 97 -0.40 8.10 -3.96
C PRO A 97 0.39 9.33 -3.49
N ILE A 98 0.79 10.19 -4.43
CA ILE A 98 1.55 11.40 -4.16
C ILE A 98 0.98 12.64 -4.85
N ARG A 99 1.31 13.81 -4.31
CA ARG A 99 1.12 15.10 -4.95
C ARG A 99 2.26 15.31 -5.96
N ALA A 100 1.92 15.37 -7.24
CA ALA A 100 2.89 15.67 -8.29
C ALA A 100 3.35 17.13 -8.19
N GLY A 101 4.50 17.46 -8.78
CA GLY A 101 5.09 18.81 -8.73
C GLY A 101 5.97 19.08 -7.51
N ARG A 102 6.00 18.18 -6.52
CA ARG A 102 7.01 18.19 -5.44
C ARG A 102 8.28 17.47 -5.89
N SER A 103 9.41 17.82 -5.28
CA SER A 103 10.69 17.18 -5.59
C SER A 103 10.58 15.66 -5.37
N PRO A 104 10.91 14.82 -6.36
CA PRO A 104 10.86 13.36 -6.22
C PRO A 104 11.90 12.82 -5.21
N ALA A 105 12.84 13.66 -4.77
CA ALA A 105 13.81 13.33 -3.73
C ALA A 105 13.30 13.63 -2.30
N ALA A 106 12.11 14.21 -2.15
CA ALA A 106 11.52 14.43 -0.83
C ALA A 106 11.01 13.10 -0.23
N PRO A 107 11.02 12.95 1.10
CA PRO A 107 10.46 11.77 1.75
C PRO A 107 8.98 11.56 1.38
N LEU A 108 8.54 10.31 1.30
CA LEU A 108 7.15 9.92 1.01
C LEU A 108 6.15 10.58 1.96
N MET A 109 6.53 10.78 3.22
CA MET A 109 5.72 11.51 4.20
C MET A 109 5.34 12.92 3.73
N ASP A 110 6.22 13.58 2.98
CA ASP A 110 6.03 14.94 2.46
C ASP A 110 5.39 14.94 1.07
N LEU A 111 5.42 13.81 0.37
CA LEU A 111 4.87 13.64 -0.96
C LEU A 111 3.43 13.10 -0.96
N ALA A 112 3.02 12.37 0.08
CA ALA A 112 1.76 11.64 0.08
C ALA A 112 0.53 12.51 -0.23
N ALA A 113 -0.32 12.05 -1.15
CA ALA A 113 -1.57 12.70 -1.52
C ALA A 113 -2.74 12.15 -0.71
N VAL A 114 -3.09 12.86 0.36
CA VAL A 114 -4.15 12.49 1.31
C VAL A 114 -5.52 12.47 0.64
N ASP A 115 -5.82 13.50 -0.13
CA ASP A 115 -6.99 13.66 -1.00
C ASP A 115 -7.16 12.52 -2.02
N LEU A 116 -6.09 12.12 -2.72
CA LEU A 116 -6.13 10.98 -3.63
C LEU A 116 -6.37 9.67 -2.87
N SER A 117 -5.67 9.46 -1.76
CA SER A 117 -5.88 8.30 -0.88
C SER A 117 -7.32 8.26 -0.34
N ASP A 118 -7.91 9.39 0.03
CA ASP A 118 -9.29 9.49 0.51
C ASP A 118 -10.30 9.15 -0.58
N LEU A 119 -10.05 9.56 -1.83
CA LEU A 119 -10.85 9.13 -2.98
C LEU A 119 -10.78 7.60 -3.14
N MET A 120 -9.57 7.03 -3.16
CA MET A 120 -9.34 5.59 -3.27
C MET A 120 -10.04 4.80 -2.16
N ARG A 121 -9.92 5.24 -0.90
CA ARG A 121 -10.59 4.61 0.26
C ARG A 121 -12.11 4.63 0.13
N ARG A 122 -12.70 5.76 -0.29
CA ARG A 122 -14.15 5.86 -0.50
C ARG A 122 -14.64 4.92 -1.59
N ARG A 123 -13.93 4.84 -2.73
CA ARG A 123 -14.26 3.92 -3.81
C ARG A 123 -14.17 2.45 -3.39
N LEU A 124 -13.12 2.09 -2.66
CA LEU A 124 -13.01 0.75 -2.09
C LEU A 124 -14.11 0.47 -1.05
N GLY A 125 -14.46 1.44 -0.22
CA GLY A 125 -15.58 1.36 0.73
C GLY A 125 -16.93 1.14 0.04
N GLU A 126 -17.20 1.83 -1.07
CA GLU A 126 -18.39 1.63 -1.91
C GLU A 126 -18.47 0.19 -2.43
N LEU A 127 -17.39 -0.31 -3.06
CA LEU A 127 -17.30 -1.69 -3.53
C LEU A 127 -17.54 -2.70 -2.40
N LEU A 128 -16.89 -2.50 -1.25
CA LEU A 128 -17.03 -3.38 -0.10
C LEU A 128 -18.47 -3.44 0.40
N ARG A 129 -19.19 -2.31 0.43
CA ARG A 129 -20.62 -2.31 0.79
C ARG A 129 -21.46 -3.06 -0.22
N GLN A 130 -21.19 -2.90 -1.52
CA GLN A 130 -21.90 -3.65 -2.58
C GLN A 130 -21.71 -5.15 -2.40
N ARG A 131 -20.52 -5.59 -1.96
CA ARG A 131 -20.21 -6.98 -1.59
C ARG A 131 -20.68 -7.41 -0.20
N GLY A 132 -21.48 -6.60 0.50
CA GLY A 132 -21.98 -6.90 1.85
C GLY A 132 -20.95 -6.78 2.98
N GLN A 133 -19.72 -6.34 2.70
CA GLN A 133 -18.62 -6.17 3.66
C GLN A 133 -18.71 -4.83 4.42
N VAL A 134 -19.88 -4.48 4.94
CA VAL A 134 -20.18 -3.18 5.56
C VAL A 134 -19.23 -2.81 6.69
N ARG A 135 -18.82 -3.80 7.50
CA ARG A 135 -17.88 -3.58 8.61
C ARG A 135 -16.48 -3.22 8.12
N LEU A 136 -15.99 -3.89 7.08
CA LEU A 136 -14.67 -3.60 6.51
C LEU A 136 -14.67 -2.26 5.78
N ALA A 137 -15.74 -1.95 5.03
CA ALA A 137 -15.93 -0.64 4.41
C ALA A 137 -15.82 0.49 5.46
N GLY A 138 -16.56 0.35 6.56
CA GLY A 138 -16.54 1.34 7.65
C GLY A 138 -15.19 1.45 8.37
N ARG A 139 -14.35 0.39 8.33
CA ARG A 139 -12.97 0.43 8.85
C ARG A 139 -12.04 1.16 7.91
N ILE A 140 -12.09 0.86 6.60
CA ILE A 140 -11.21 1.53 5.62
C ILE A 140 -11.49 3.04 5.60
N GLU A 141 -12.75 3.45 5.63
CA GLU A 141 -13.10 4.87 5.52
C GLU A 141 -12.81 5.70 6.76
N ARG A 142 -12.84 5.10 7.96
CA ARG A 142 -12.75 5.83 9.24
C ARG A 142 -11.58 5.41 10.13
N GLY A 143 -10.88 4.34 9.76
CA GLY A 143 -9.77 3.82 10.54
C GLY A 143 -8.51 4.67 10.34
N ALA A 144 -7.64 4.62 11.35
CA ALA A 144 -6.42 5.41 11.40
C ALA A 144 -5.37 4.97 10.38
N GLY A 145 -5.46 3.74 9.85
CA GLY A 145 -4.55 3.19 8.86
C GLY A 145 -3.09 3.09 9.34
N PRO A 146 -2.14 2.92 8.40
CA PRO A 146 -2.36 2.79 6.96
C PRO A 146 -3.06 1.48 6.58
N PHE A 147 -3.62 1.41 5.38
CA PHE A 147 -4.22 0.20 4.81
C PHE A 147 -3.41 -0.26 3.59
N LEU A 148 -3.14 -1.55 3.48
CA LEU A 148 -2.55 -2.16 2.30
C LEU A 148 -3.62 -2.95 1.56
N VAL A 149 -3.75 -2.72 0.25
CA VAL A 149 -4.71 -3.43 -0.60
C VAL A 149 -3.96 -4.11 -1.72
N SER A 150 -3.82 -5.43 -1.61
CA SER A 150 -3.07 -6.24 -2.56
C SER A 150 -3.98 -6.98 -3.54
N GLY A 151 -3.61 -6.98 -4.82
CA GLY A 151 -4.31 -7.68 -5.89
C GLY A 151 -3.35 -8.14 -7.00
N LEU A 152 -3.84 -9.01 -7.88
CA LEU A 152 -3.11 -9.46 -9.07
C LEU A 152 -3.25 -8.50 -10.25
N GLU A 153 -4.35 -7.76 -10.27
CA GLU A 153 -4.65 -6.79 -11.31
C GLU A 153 -3.98 -5.46 -10.98
N SER A 154 -3.61 -4.70 -12.02
CA SER A 154 -3.09 -3.35 -11.91
C SER A 154 -4.18 -2.31 -11.60
N SER A 155 -5.21 -2.72 -10.85
CA SER A 155 -6.30 -1.85 -10.43
C SER A 155 -6.61 -2.08 -8.95
N LEU A 156 -6.84 -1.00 -8.22
CA LEU A 156 -7.30 -1.07 -6.83
C LEU A 156 -8.64 -1.80 -6.75
N LEU A 157 -9.55 -1.49 -7.68
CA LEU A 157 -10.86 -2.09 -7.79
C LEU A 157 -10.81 -3.27 -8.77
N PRO A 158 -11.43 -4.40 -8.46
CA PRO A 158 -11.43 -5.54 -9.36
C PRO A 158 -12.19 -5.23 -10.64
N LEU A 159 -11.54 -5.45 -11.79
CA LEU A 159 -12.10 -5.15 -13.11
C LEU A 159 -13.33 -6.02 -13.39
N ASP A 160 -13.23 -7.30 -13.07
CA ASP A 160 -14.29 -8.28 -13.28
C ASP A 160 -15.24 -8.41 -12.08
N GLY A 161 -15.17 -7.51 -11.10
CA GLY A 161 -16.09 -7.47 -9.96
C GLY A 161 -15.99 -8.63 -8.96
N GLU A 162 -15.23 -9.69 -9.26
CA GLU A 162 -15.03 -10.89 -8.43
C GLU A 162 -13.55 -11.18 -8.13
N ALA A 163 -12.60 -10.47 -8.76
CA ALA A 163 -11.19 -10.73 -8.54
C ALA A 163 -10.81 -10.49 -7.06
N PRO A 164 -10.04 -11.41 -6.45
CA PRO A 164 -9.76 -11.36 -5.02
C PRO A 164 -8.88 -10.15 -4.67
N ARG A 165 -9.10 -9.60 -3.47
CA ARG A 165 -8.21 -8.60 -2.87
C ARG A 165 -7.84 -9.00 -1.45
N LEU A 166 -6.60 -8.74 -1.09
CA LEU A 166 -6.13 -8.87 0.28
C LEU A 166 -6.03 -7.47 0.91
N VAL A 167 -6.84 -7.19 1.92
CA VAL A 167 -6.80 -5.93 2.67
C VAL A 167 -6.11 -6.16 4.01
N ALA A 168 -5.04 -5.44 4.28
CA ALA A 168 -4.42 -5.37 5.59
C ALA A 168 -4.69 -4.00 6.24
N ASP A 169 -5.32 -3.99 7.41
CA ASP A 169 -5.56 -2.79 8.24
C ASP A 169 -4.48 -2.68 9.31
N LEU A 170 -3.52 -1.79 9.13
CA LEU A 170 -2.38 -1.66 10.03
C LEU A 170 -2.68 -0.76 11.24
N SER A 171 -3.91 -0.26 11.41
CA SER A 171 -4.28 0.68 12.48
C SER A 171 -3.92 0.21 13.89
N GLY A 172 -3.88 -1.10 14.12
CA GLY A 172 -3.52 -1.71 15.41
C GLY A 172 -2.11 -2.32 15.46
N LEU A 173 -1.31 -2.15 14.42
CA LEU A 173 0.03 -2.73 14.33
C LEU A 173 1.07 -1.71 14.81
N GLY A 174 1.87 -2.09 15.82
CA GLY A 174 2.98 -1.26 16.30
C GLY A 174 4.04 -1.03 15.20
N PRO A 175 4.69 0.15 15.17
CA PRO A 175 5.70 0.48 14.15
C PRO A 175 6.87 -0.53 14.11
N GLU A 176 7.21 -1.15 15.24
CA GLU A 176 8.25 -2.17 15.36
C GLU A 176 7.99 -3.44 14.52
N HIS A 177 6.74 -3.68 14.11
CA HIS A 177 6.38 -4.83 13.28
C HIS A 177 6.44 -4.55 11.79
N LEU A 178 6.60 -3.28 11.37
CA LEU A 178 6.53 -2.89 9.96
C LEU A 178 7.72 -3.40 9.14
N TYR A 179 8.89 -3.58 9.76
CA TYR A 179 10.01 -4.25 9.09
C TYR A 179 9.61 -5.66 8.61
N ASN A 180 9.08 -6.49 9.51
CA ASN A 180 8.68 -7.85 9.16
C ASN A 180 7.51 -7.88 8.18
N LEU A 181 6.62 -6.87 8.27
CA LEU A 181 5.53 -6.70 7.31
C LEU A 181 6.10 -6.49 5.90
N VAL A 182 6.99 -5.51 5.73
CA VAL A 182 7.60 -5.22 4.42
C VAL A 182 8.44 -6.40 3.95
N ASP A 183 9.20 -7.07 4.82
CA ASP A 183 9.93 -8.32 4.47
C ASP A 183 9.00 -9.41 3.93
N ALA A 184 7.79 -9.56 4.48
CA ALA A 184 6.83 -10.55 3.97
C ALA A 184 6.33 -10.21 2.54
N TYR A 185 6.26 -8.92 2.21
CA TYR A 185 5.95 -8.40 0.89
C TYR A 185 7.16 -8.36 -0.04
N ASP A 186 8.38 -8.27 0.46
CA ASP A 186 9.57 -8.15 -0.40
C ASP A 186 9.96 -9.48 -1.04
N ARG A 187 9.60 -10.59 -0.38
CA ARG A 187 9.85 -11.95 -0.87
C ARG A 187 9.11 -12.24 -2.17
N ASP A 188 9.88 -12.63 -3.18
CA ASP A 188 9.40 -13.05 -4.50
C ASP A 188 8.23 -14.04 -4.44
N ILE A 189 7.37 -13.94 -5.46
CA ILE A 189 6.33 -14.94 -5.73
C ILE A 189 7.01 -16.14 -6.38
N PRO A 190 6.82 -17.36 -5.87
CA PRO A 190 7.26 -18.55 -6.58
C PRO A 190 6.69 -18.57 -8.00
N PRO A 191 7.49 -18.86 -9.04
CA PRO A 191 7.05 -18.78 -10.44
C PRO A 191 5.77 -19.56 -10.73
N GLU A 192 5.56 -20.69 -10.06
CA GLU A 192 4.36 -21.54 -10.17
C GLU A 192 3.06 -20.88 -9.68
N SER A 193 3.17 -19.83 -8.84
CA SER A 193 2.07 -19.08 -8.25
C SER A 193 1.95 -17.65 -8.81
N SER A 194 2.91 -17.21 -9.61
CA SER A 194 2.93 -15.89 -10.24
C SER A 194 1.68 -15.68 -11.10
N GLY A 195 1.03 -14.52 -10.92
CA GLY A 195 -0.21 -14.17 -11.62
C GLY A 195 -1.44 -14.99 -11.20
N ARG A 196 -1.36 -15.81 -10.15
CA ARG A 196 -2.47 -16.66 -9.70
C ARG A 196 -2.97 -16.31 -8.29
N PRO A 197 -4.25 -16.56 -7.95
CA PRO A 197 -4.82 -16.25 -6.63
C PRO A 197 -4.07 -16.89 -5.44
N GLU A 198 -3.35 -17.97 -5.67
CA GLU A 198 -2.49 -18.65 -4.70
C GLU A 198 -1.40 -17.71 -4.14
N SER A 199 -0.91 -16.75 -4.93
CA SER A 199 0.06 -15.75 -4.46
C SER A 199 -0.50 -14.86 -3.35
N LEU A 200 -1.75 -14.39 -3.47
CA LEU A 200 -2.45 -13.63 -2.42
C LEU A 200 -2.68 -14.48 -1.17
N SER A 201 -2.98 -15.76 -1.35
CA SER A 201 -3.15 -16.70 -0.23
C SER A 201 -1.83 -16.96 0.49
N ALA A 202 -0.73 -17.10 -0.24
CA ALA A 202 0.61 -17.25 0.31
C ALA A 202 1.05 -15.99 1.07
N LEU A 203 0.83 -14.80 0.50
CA LEU A 203 1.08 -13.53 1.18
C LEU A 203 0.25 -13.43 2.47
N ARG A 204 -1.05 -13.72 2.41
CA ARG A 204 -1.92 -13.74 3.59
C ARG A 204 -1.38 -14.65 4.68
N GLN A 205 -0.92 -15.85 4.32
CA GLN A 205 -0.38 -16.81 5.28
C GLN A 205 0.91 -16.29 5.95
N ARG A 206 1.84 -15.71 5.16
CA ARG A 206 3.04 -15.06 5.68
C ARG A 206 2.69 -13.96 6.70
N LEU A 207 1.73 -13.09 6.35
CA LEU A 207 1.28 -12.00 7.22
C LEU A 207 0.61 -12.51 8.51
N LEU A 208 -0.17 -13.60 8.44
CA LEU A 208 -0.76 -14.23 9.62
C LEU A 208 0.33 -14.82 10.55
N GLU A 209 1.40 -15.39 10.01
CA GLU A 209 2.51 -15.93 10.81
C GLU A 209 3.27 -14.83 11.59
N LEU A 210 3.36 -13.62 11.04
CA LEU A 210 3.92 -12.46 11.76
C LEU A 210 3.13 -12.14 13.02
N SER A 211 1.79 -12.22 12.94
CA SER A 211 0.92 -11.94 14.08
C SER A 211 1.11 -12.96 15.21
N LEU A 212 1.41 -14.22 14.87
CA LEU A 212 1.66 -15.29 15.85
C LEU A 212 3.01 -15.10 16.54
N LYS A 213 4.07 -14.76 15.78
CA LYS A 213 5.41 -14.50 16.35
C LYS A 213 5.42 -13.29 17.27
N SER A 214 4.69 -12.24 16.90
CA SER A 214 4.59 -11.00 17.70
C SER A 214 3.89 -11.23 19.05
N ARG A 215 2.88 -12.11 19.09
CA ARG A 215 2.19 -12.48 20.35
C ARG A 215 3.07 -13.26 21.30
N SER A 216 3.89 -14.17 20.79
CA SER A 216 4.79 -14.98 21.61
C SER A 216 5.90 -14.16 22.28
N ALA A 217 6.26 -13.00 21.70
CA ALA A 217 7.28 -12.10 22.24
C ALA A 217 6.77 -11.16 23.35
N SER A 218 5.46 -10.84 23.37
CA SER A 218 4.92 -9.77 24.24
C SER A 218 4.38 -10.20 25.61
N GLY A 219 4.49 -11.48 25.98
CA GLY A 219 4.04 -12.00 27.29
C GLY A 219 2.50 -11.99 27.48
N PRO A 220 1.96 -12.75 28.45
CA PRO A 220 0.52 -12.97 28.61
C PRO A 220 -0.14 -11.80 29.35
N GLY A 221 -0.21 -10.62 28.72
CA GLY A 221 -0.61 -9.42 29.45
C GLY A 221 -1.00 -8.19 28.64
N ARG A 222 -1.68 -8.34 27.49
CA ARG A 222 -2.60 -7.32 26.91
C ARG A 222 -3.22 -7.85 25.60
N GLY A 223 -4.54 -8.03 25.58
CA GLY A 223 -5.35 -8.05 24.34
C GLY A 223 -5.45 -9.39 23.58
N GLU A 224 -6.07 -10.39 24.19
CA GLU A 224 -6.22 -11.75 23.65
C GLU A 224 -7.20 -11.90 22.44
N ALA A 225 -7.82 -10.82 21.93
CA ALA A 225 -8.96 -10.95 21.00
C ALA A 225 -8.69 -10.69 19.49
N ASP A 226 -7.54 -10.15 19.06
CA ASP A 226 -7.52 -9.37 17.80
C ASP A 226 -6.59 -9.83 16.66
N GLY A 227 -5.83 -10.91 16.84
CA GLY A 227 -4.74 -11.32 15.92
C GLY A 227 -5.18 -11.81 14.54
N LYS A 228 -6.49 -11.95 14.31
CA LYS A 228 -7.08 -12.26 13.00
C LYS A 228 -7.86 -11.10 12.38
N ARG A 229 -7.99 -9.96 13.07
CA ARG A 229 -8.88 -8.86 12.63
C ARG A 229 -8.15 -7.76 11.87
N TRP A 230 -7.01 -8.03 11.26
CA TRP A 230 -6.32 -7.01 10.48
C TRP A 230 -6.02 -7.45 9.04
N ILE A 231 -6.27 -8.70 8.66
CA ILE A 231 -6.08 -9.19 7.28
C ILE A 231 -7.38 -9.81 6.76
N PHE A 232 -7.84 -9.37 5.59
CA PHE A 232 -9.10 -9.76 4.98
C PHE A 232 -8.86 -10.16 3.53
N LEU A 233 -9.24 -11.38 3.16
CA LEU A 233 -9.33 -11.79 1.76
C LEU A 233 -10.79 -11.62 1.33
N ILE A 234 -11.04 -10.80 0.31
CA ILE A 234 -12.37 -10.35 -0.14
C ILE A 234 -12.57 -10.53 -1.65
#